data_AF-A0A1G6ESJ3-F1
#
_entry.id   AF-A0A1G6ESJ3-F1
#
_cell.length_a   1.000
_cell.length_b   1.000
_cell.length_c   1.000
_cell.angle_alpha   90.00
_cell.angle_beta   90.00
_cell.angle_gamma   90.00
#
_symmetry.space_group_name_H-M   'P 1'
#
loop_
_entity.id
_entity.type
_entity.pdbx_description
1 polymer ?
#
loop_
_entity_poly.entity_id
_entity_poly.type
_entity_poly.pdbx_seq_one_letter_code
_entity_poly.pdbx_strand_id
1 'polypeptide(L)'
;MPRKPKRSCRYPGCPNLTEGVYCEEHAKTMEQHYEKFQRGYSAGKRYGRAWTRIRHRYANKHPLHHEGRDGNQSVIQSEKISFRLLD
;
A
#
# COMPACT_ATOMS: atom_id res chain seq x y z
N MET A 1 -25.00 12.55 6.18
CA MET A 1 -24.92 12.59 4.69
C MET A 1 -25.40 11.26 4.13
N PRO A 2 -26.20 11.27 3.03
CA PRO A 2 -26.63 10.05 2.36
C PRO A 2 -25.41 9.23 1.91
N ARG A 3 -25.42 7.91 2.16
CA ARG A 3 -24.31 7.03 1.73
C ARG A 3 -24.42 6.80 0.22
N LYS A 4 -23.26 6.71 -0.44
CA LYS A 4 -23.20 6.43 -1.88
C LYS A 4 -23.79 5.02 -2.13
N PRO A 5 -24.67 4.84 -3.13
CA PRO A 5 -25.22 3.53 -3.44
C PRO A 5 -24.12 2.57 -3.84
N LYS A 6 -24.31 1.28 -3.51
CA LYS A 6 -23.39 0.22 -3.90
C LYS A 6 -23.42 0.07 -5.43
N ARG A 7 -22.25 -0.07 -6.02
CA ARG A 7 -22.07 -0.26 -7.47
C ARG A 7 -21.74 -1.71 -7.77
N SER A 8 -22.04 -2.17 -8.99
CA SER A 8 -21.62 -3.49 -9.43
C SER A 8 -20.09 -3.65 -9.38
N CYS A 9 -19.65 -4.86 -9.07
CA CYS A 9 -18.25 -5.26 -9.18
C CYS A 9 -17.74 -5.04 -10.61
N ARG A 10 -16.52 -4.52 -10.77
CA ARG A 10 -15.91 -4.27 -12.10
C ARG A 10 -15.47 -5.56 -12.82
N TYR A 11 -15.44 -6.70 -12.13
CA TYR A 11 -15.05 -7.97 -12.72
C TYR A 11 -16.10 -8.47 -13.73
N PRO A 12 -15.70 -8.91 -14.94
CA PRO A 12 -16.65 -9.33 -15.97
C PRO A 12 -17.52 -10.49 -15.48
N GLY A 13 -18.85 -10.32 -15.57
CA GLY A 13 -19.83 -11.34 -15.18
C GLY A 13 -20.12 -11.45 -13.68
N CYS A 14 -19.55 -10.60 -12.82
CA CYS A 14 -19.82 -10.65 -11.38
C CYS A 14 -21.13 -9.92 -11.02
N PRO A 15 -22.11 -10.60 -10.38
CA PRO A 15 -23.39 -9.97 -9.98
C PRO A 15 -23.31 -9.18 -8.67
N ASN A 16 -22.18 -9.23 -7.95
CA ASN A 16 -22.08 -8.67 -6.61
C ASN A 16 -22.05 -7.13 -6.60
N LEU A 17 -22.72 -6.53 -5.62
CA LEU A 17 -22.71 -5.11 -5.34
C LEU A 17 -21.66 -4.77 -4.29
N THR A 18 -20.92 -3.69 -4.52
CA THR A 18 -19.69 -3.35 -3.80
C THR A 18 -19.61 -1.85 -3.55
N GLU A 19 -18.96 -1.44 -2.48
CA GLU A 19 -18.67 -0.03 -2.21
C GLU A 19 -17.36 0.41 -2.89
N GLY A 20 -16.47 -0.54 -3.17
CA GLY A 20 -15.16 -0.36 -3.79
C GLY A 20 -15.14 -0.67 -5.29
N VAL A 21 -13.97 -1.10 -5.80
CA VAL A 21 -13.80 -1.42 -7.23
C VAL A 21 -14.28 -2.82 -7.59
N TYR A 22 -13.99 -3.74 -6.69
CA TYR A 22 -14.25 -5.17 -6.81
C TYR A 22 -14.94 -5.65 -5.54
N CYS A 23 -15.60 -6.81 -5.60
CA CYS A 23 -16.07 -7.48 -4.38
C CYS A 23 -14.89 -8.10 -3.64
N GLU A 24 -15.08 -8.54 -2.40
CA GLU A 24 -13.99 -9.07 -1.57
C GLU A 24 -13.21 -10.21 -2.25
N GLU A 25 -13.90 -11.07 -2.98
CA GLU A 25 -13.29 -12.15 -3.76
C GLU A 25 -12.40 -11.61 -4.89
N HIS A 26 -12.95 -10.73 -5.72
CA HIS A 26 -12.23 -10.18 -6.86
C HIS A 26 -11.15 -9.17 -6.46
N ALA A 27 -11.28 -8.51 -5.31
CA ALA A 27 -10.25 -7.66 -4.77
C ALA A 27 -8.97 -8.47 -4.50
N LYS A 28 -9.08 -9.64 -3.87
CA LYS A 28 -7.96 -10.55 -3.62
C LYS A 28 -7.33 -11.05 -4.91
N THR A 29 -8.15 -11.46 -5.89
CA THR A 29 -7.64 -11.93 -7.19
C THR A 29 -6.91 -10.82 -7.95
N MET A 30 -7.46 -9.61 -7.95
CA MET A 30 -6.84 -8.46 -8.61
C MET A 30 -5.57 -7.99 -7.89
N GLU A 31 -5.53 -8.08 -6.57
CA GLU A 31 -4.32 -7.81 -5.77
C GLU A 31 -3.20 -8.79 -6.14
N GLN A 32 -3.50 -10.10 -6.19
CA GLN A 32 -2.53 -11.11 -6.61
C GLN A 32 -2.06 -10.89 -8.06
N HIS A 33 -2.98 -10.55 -8.96
CA HIS A 33 -2.64 -10.22 -10.34
C HIS A 33 -1.73 -8.99 -10.41
N TYR A 34 -2.01 -7.95 -9.63
CA TYR A 34 -1.19 -6.76 -9.53
C TYR A 34 0.22 -7.09 -9.02
N GLU A 35 0.32 -7.82 -7.91
CA GLU A 35 1.60 -8.26 -7.32
C GLU A 35 2.45 -9.05 -8.31
N LYS A 36 1.83 -9.96 -9.08
CA LYS A 36 2.53 -10.86 -9.99
C LYS A 36 2.93 -10.19 -11.31
N PHE A 37 2.05 -9.40 -11.90
CA PHE A 37 2.21 -8.94 -13.28
C PHE A 37 2.47 -7.44 -13.44
N GLN A 38 1.97 -6.60 -12.52
CA GLN A 38 2.04 -5.14 -12.68
C GLN A 38 3.07 -4.49 -11.76
N ARG A 39 3.30 -5.05 -10.57
CA ARG A 39 4.19 -4.44 -9.57
C ARG A 39 5.65 -4.40 -10.03
N GLY A 40 6.10 -5.41 -10.79
CA GLY A 40 7.43 -5.47 -11.39
C GLY A 40 8.58 -5.73 -10.41
N TYR A 41 8.33 -5.74 -9.10
CA TYR A 41 9.30 -6.10 -8.06
C TYR A 41 8.57 -6.73 -6.86
N SER A 42 9.21 -7.68 -6.17
CA SER A 42 8.69 -8.13 -4.87
C SER A 42 9.02 -7.09 -3.80
N ALA A 43 8.07 -6.81 -2.89
CA ALA A 43 8.21 -5.75 -1.87
C ALA A 43 9.53 -5.82 -1.08
N GLY A 44 10.06 -7.02 -0.84
CA GLY A 44 11.34 -7.22 -0.15
C GLY A 44 12.59 -7.09 -1.02
N LYS A 45 12.48 -7.15 -2.35
CA LYS A 45 13.62 -7.02 -3.27
C LYS A 45 13.97 -5.57 -3.60
N ARG A 46 12.99 -4.65 -3.59
CA ARG A 46 13.22 -3.25 -4.01
C ARG A 46 14.24 -2.55 -3.14
N TYR A 47 14.11 -2.72 -1.84
CA TYR A 47 15.00 -2.12 -0.86
C TYR A 47 15.44 -3.23 0.10
N GLY A 48 16.56 -3.88 -0.24
CA GLY A 48 17.08 -5.03 0.50
C GLY A 48 17.49 -4.72 1.94
N ARG A 49 18.23 -5.64 2.58
CA ARG A 49 18.56 -5.56 4.01
C ARG A 49 19.19 -4.24 4.48
N ALA A 50 19.94 -3.56 3.61
CA ALA A 50 20.53 -2.25 3.91
C ALA A 50 19.46 -1.20 4.27
N TRP A 51 18.36 -1.18 3.52
CA TRP A 51 17.25 -0.27 3.74
C TRP A 51 16.57 -0.51 5.09
N THR A 52 16.32 -1.77 5.44
CA THR A 52 15.76 -2.13 6.75
C THR A 52 16.59 -1.53 7.88
N ARG A 53 17.92 -1.62 7.81
CA ARG A 53 18.81 -1.03 8.83
C ARG A 53 18.72 0.49 8.88
N ILE A 54 18.70 1.16 7.73
CA ILE A 54 18.59 2.63 7.64
C ILE A 54 17.26 3.08 8.24
N ARG A 55 16.16 2.41 7.88
CA ARG A 55 14.81 2.68 8.38
C ARG A 55 14.72 2.53 9.89
N HIS A 56 15.25 1.45 10.47
CA HIS A 56 15.26 1.26 11.92
C HIS A 56 16.07 2.36 12.64
N ARG A 57 17.24 2.74 12.10
CA ARG A 57 18.02 3.86 12.66
C ARG A 57 17.27 5.19 12.60
N TYR A 58 16.57 5.45 11.49
CA TYR A 58 15.74 6.66 11.35
C TYR A 58 14.57 6.65 12.33
N ALA A 59 13.81 5.56 12.42
CA ALA A 59 12.69 5.44 13.35
C ALA A 59 13.10 5.62 14.83
N ASN A 60 14.27 5.10 15.22
CA ASN A 60 14.79 5.29 16.59
C ASN A 60 15.19 6.75 16.87
N LYS A 61 15.70 7.47 15.87
CA LYS A 61 16.07 8.89 15.99
C LYS A 61 14.88 9.84 15.91
N HIS A 62 13.80 9.39 15.29
CA HIS A 62 12.57 10.16 15.08
C HIS A 62 11.38 9.41 15.70
N PRO A 63 11.32 9.30 17.04
CA PRO A 63 10.16 8.72 17.71
C PRO A 63 8.92 9.53 17.34
N LEU A 64 7.89 8.83 16.87
CA LEU A 64 6.64 9.46 16.44
C LEU A 64 5.98 10.12 17.65
N HIS A 65 6.06 11.45 17.75
CA HIS A 65 5.32 12.19 18.76
C HIS A 65 3.84 12.14 18.38
N HIS A 66 3.05 11.80 19.39
CA HIS A 66 1.66 11.37 19.36
C HIS A 66 0.71 12.51 19.03
N GLU A 67 0.66 12.92 17.77
CA GLU A 67 -0.48 13.70 17.26
C GLU A 67 -0.92 13.15 15.90
N GLY A 68 -1.76 12.11 15.98
CA GLY A 68 -2.96 11.99 15.16
C GLY A 68 -2.81 12.05 13.64
N ARG A 69 -1.84 11.34 13.04
CA ARG A 69 -1.90 11.03 11.61
C ARG A 69 -1.54 9.56 11.36
N ASP A 70 -2.44 8.90 10.65
CA ASP A 70 -2.46 7.47 10.34
C ASP A 70 -1.07 6.92 10.00
N GLY A 71 -0.75 5.71 10.47
CA GLY A 71 0.56 5.05 10.37
C GLY A 71 1.17 4.89 8.97
N ASN A 72 0.50 5.41 7.93
CA ASN A 72 0.98 5.55 6.57
C ASN A 72 1.95 6.72 6.34
N GLN A 73 1.92 7.80 7.14
CA GLN A 73 2.77 8.97 6.88
C GLN A 73 4.28 8.65 7.05
N SER A 74 4.63 7.81 8.03
CA SER A 74 6.00 7.38 8.29
C SER A 74 6.57 6.48 7.18
N VAL A 75 5.70 5.67 6.55
CA VAL A 75 6.05 4.86 5.38
C VAL A 75 6.38 5.77 4.20
N ILE A 76 5.54 6.76 3.93
CA ILE A 76 5.72 7.71 2.82
C ILE A 76 6.98 8.58 3.00
N GLN A 77 7.28 9.05 4.21
CA GLN A 77 8.52 9.81 4.49
C GLN A 77 9.76 8.94 4.36
N SER A 78 9.70 7.67 4.78
CA SER A 78 10.80 6.74 4.56
C SER A 78 11.00 6.41 3.07
N GLU A 79 9.94 6.20 2.28
CA GLU A 79 10.09 5.94 0.84
C GLU A 79 10.69 7.12 0.07
N LYS A 80 10.37 8.36 0.46
CA LYS A 80 10.98 9.58 -0.12
C LYS A 80 12.48 9.71 0.20
N ILE A 81 12.93 9.25 1.37
CA ILE A 81 14.35 9.16 1.71
C ILE A 81 15.03 8.09 0.86
N SER A 82 14.34 6.97 0.59
CA SER A 82 14.82 5.89 -0.27
C SER A 82 15.07 6.33 -1.72
N PHE A 83 14.27 7.27 -2.25
CA PHE A 83 14.44 7.82 -3.61
C PHE A 83 15.61 8.81 -3.72
N ARG A 84 16.05 9.44 -2.62
CA ARG A 84 17.14 10.44 -2.64
C ARG A 84 18.53 9.90 -2.29
N LEU A 85 18.62 8.68 -1.77
CA LEU A 85 19.88 8.10 -1.28
C LEU A 85 20.41 6.95 -2.14
N LEU A 86 19.74 6.64 -3.26
CA LEU A 86 20.05 5.52 -4.15
C LEU A 86 20.14 5.91 -5.65
N ASP A 87 20.06 7.20 -5.96
CA ASP A 87 20.52 7.86 -7.20
C ASP A 87 21.61 8.88 -6.81
#